data_AF-A0A2V5X6G2-F1
#
_entry.id   AF-A0A2V5X6G2-F1
#
_cell.length_a   1.000
_cell.length_b   1.000
_cell.length_c   1.000
_cell.angle_alpha   90.00
_cell.angle_beta   90.00
_cell.angle_gamma   90.00
#
_symmetry.space_group_name_H-M   'P 1'
#
loop_
_entity.id
_entity.type
_entity.pdbx_description
1 polymer ?
#
loop_
_entity_poly.entity_id
_entity_poly.type
_entity_poly.pdbx_seq_one_letter_code
_entity_poly.pdbx_strand_id
1 'polypeptide(L)'
;LELTRLPPGKPNFPYHSHSAQWELYLVVNGKGNMRHDTGTTEVVAGDAFIFAPNEPHQIANSGEEDLVYYVIADNPIGESAYFPDSGKWKVNRRSASDRIVLKGKETDYFDGEE
;
A
#
# COMPACT_ATOMS: atom_id res chain seq x y z
N LEU A 1 12.03 -4.49 -5.14
CA LEU A 1 11.45 -5.11 -6.35
C LEU A 1 10.93 -6.48 -5.97
N GLU A 2 9.66 -6.73 -6.23
CA GLU A 2 9.02 -8.03 -6.05
C GLU A 2 8.15 -8.34 -7.28
N LEU A 3 8.18 -9.58 -7.74
CA LEU A 3 7.23 -10.10 -8.73
C LEU A 3 6.09 -10.79 -7.98
N THR A 4 4.90 -10.22 -8.04
CA THR A 4 3.73 -10.75 -7.34
C THR A 4 2.77 -11.41 -8.32
N ARG A 5 2.18 -12.53 -7.87
CA ARG A 5 1.10 -13.23 -8.55
C ARG A 5 -0.12 -13.22 -7.64
N LEU A 6 -1.19 -12.58 -8.10
CA LEU A 6 -2.42 -12.40 -7.34
C LEU A 6 -3.57 -13.19 -7.99
N PRO A 7 -4.08 -14.25 -7.33
CA PRO A 7 -5.23 -15.00 -7.84
C PRO A 7 -6.51 -14.15 -7.90
N PRO A 8 -7.52 -14.57 -8.67
CA PRO A 8 -8.82 -13.90 -8.75
C PRO A 8 -9.48 -13.66 -7.38
N GLY A 9 -10.16 -12.51 -7.25
CA GLY A 9 -11.14 -12.27 -6.19
C GLY A 9 -10.61 -11.75 -4.84
N LYS A 10 -9.31 -11.47 -4.70
CA LYS A 10 -8.75 -10.82 -3.49
C LYS A 10 -7.78 -9.68 -3.83
N PRO A 11 -7.71 -8.63 -2.98
CA PRO A 11 -6.63 -7.65 -3.04
C PRO A 11 -5.33 -8.24 -2.49
N ASN A 12 -4.18 -7.75 -2.96
CA ASN A 12 -2.89 -8.20 -2.43
C ASN A 12 -2.62 -7.64 -1.02
N PHE A 13 -2.88 -6.33 -0.84
CA PHE A 13 -2.69 -5.62 0.42
C PHE A 13 -3.94 -4.78 0.74
N PRO A 14 -4.17 -4.42 2.02
CA PRO A 14 -5.20 -3.44 2.36
C PRO A 14 -4.91 -2.08 1.72
N TYR A 15 -5.94 -1.25 1.54
CA TYR A 15 -5.76 0.13 1.07
C TYR A 15 -4.89 0.93 2.03
N HIS A 16 -3.76 1.44 1.52
CA HIS A 16 -2.70 2.01 2.34
C HIS A 16 -1.94 3.12 1.62
N SER A 17 -1.30 3.98 2.39
CA SER A 17 -0.35 5.00 1.93
C SER A 17 0.92 4.90 2.76
N HIS A 18 2.04 5.34 2.19
CA HIS A 18 3.32 5.39 2.85
C HIS A 18 3.71 6.82 3.20
N SER A 19 4.26 7.04 4.39
CA SER A 19 4.71 8.39 4.81
C SER A 19 5.90 8.94 4.02
N ALA A 20 6.75 8.06 3.47
CA ALA A 20 7.97 8.46 2.77
C ALA A 20 8.34 7.59 1.56
N GLN A 21 7.85 6.35 1.48
CA GLN A 21 8.12 5.43 0.37
C GLN A 21 7.26 5.80 -0.84
N TRP A 22 7.84 5.72 -2.05
CA TRP A 22 7.05 5.61 -3.26
C TRP A 22 6.93 4.15 -3.69
N GLU A 23 5.83 3.80 -4.35
CA GLU A 23 5.66 2.48 -4.97
C GLU A 23 5.29 2.61 -6.45
N LEU A 24 6.05 1.95 -7.32
CA LEU A 24 5.74 1.76 -8.72
C LEU A 24 5.24 0.34 -8.95
N TYR A 25 4.15 0.24 -9.68
CA TYR A 25 3.55 -1.00 -10.12
C TYR A 25 3.67 -1.10 -11.64
N LEU A 26 4.04 -2.29 -12.14
CA LEU A 26 4.09 -2.60 -13.56
C LEU A 26 3.35 -3.91 -13.81
N VAL A 27 2.23 -3.86 -14.52
CA VAL A 27 1.42 -5.04 -14.81
C VAL A 27 2.06 -5.84 -15.96
N VAL A 28 2.30 -7.12 -15.72
CA VAL A 28 2.95 -8.04 -16.65
C VAL A 28 1.93 -8.92 -17.36
N ASN A 29 0.89 -9.39 -16.65
CA ASN A 29 -0.15 -10.25 -17.21
C ASN A 29 -1.47 -10.09 -16.44
N GLY A 30 -2.60 -10.34 -17.11
CA GLY A 30 -3.93 -10.28 -16.52
C GLY A 30 -4.50 -8.87 -16.46
N LYS A 31 -5.59 -8.72 -15.71
CA LYS A 31 -6.26 -7.44 -15.47
C LYS A 31 -6.63 -7.28 -14.00
N GLY A 32 -6.63 -6.04 -13.54
CA GLY A 32 -6.92 -5.70 -12.17
C GLY A 32 -7.59 -4.35 -12.05
N ASN A 33 -7.90 -3.99 -10.81
CA ASN A 33 -8.38 -2.68 -10.43
C ASN A 33 -7.36 -2.06 -9.47
N MET A 34 -6.87 -0.88 -9.82
CA MET A 34 -6.06 -0.06 -8.95
C MET A 34 -6.95 1.00 -8.30
N ARG A 35 -7.25 0.83 -7.01
CA ARG A 35 -7.96 1.83 -6.21
C ARG A 35 -6.95 2.87 -5.73
N HIS A 36 -7.29 4.14 -5.87
CA HIS A 36 -6.52 5.31 -5.45
C HIS A 36 -7.46 6.38 -4.87
N ASP A 37 -6.92 7.53 -4.46
CA ASP A 37 -7.63 8.62 -3.77
C ASP A 37 -8.88 9.16 -4.51
N THR A 38 -8.80 9.23 -5.84
CA THR A 38 -9.84 9.78 -6.73
C THR A 38 -10.77 8.72 -7.32
N GLY A 39 -10.55 7.42 -7.01
CA GLY A 39 -11.44 6.35 -7.46
C GLY A 39 -10.71 5.03 -7.75
N THR A 40 -11.13 4.37 -8.82
CA THR A 40 -10.57 3.08 -9.23
C THR A 40 -10.32 3.11 -10.74
N THR A 41 -9.11 2.73 -11.14
CA THR A 41 -8.71 2.60 -12.54
C THR A 41 -8.50 1.13 -12.88
N GLU A 42 -9.08 0.66 -13.99
CA GLU A 42 -8.78 -0.68 -14.52
C GLU A 42 -7.35 -0.68 -15.07
N VAL A 43 -6.61 -1.77 -14.83
CA VAL A 43 -5.22 -1.92 -15.26
C VAL A 43 -5.05 -3.25 -15.98
N VAL A 44 -4.25 -3.24 -17.04
CA VAL A 44 -3.96 -4.40 -17.90
C VAL A 44 -2.45 -4.55 -18.13
N ALA A 45 -2.05 -5.67 -18.72
CA ALA A 45 -0.64 -5.91 -19.08
C ALA A 45 -0.03 -4.75 -19.88
N GLY A 46 1.13 -4.27 -19.43
CA GLY A 46 1.84 -3.12 -20.00
C GLY A 46 1.60 -1.80 -19.25
N ASP A 47 0.53 -1.69 -18.46
CA ASP A 47 0.29 -0.48 -17.67
C ASP A 47 1.29 -0.34 -16.52
N ALA A 48 1.67 0.91 -16.26
CA ALA A 48 2.54 1.28 -15.15
C ALA A 48 1.99 2.51 -14.41
N PHE A 49 2.12 2.51 -13.10
CA PHE A 49 1.64 3.58 -12.24
C PHE A 49 2.54 3.69 -11.01
N ILE A 50 2.72 4.93 -10.54
CA ILE A 50 3.54 5.25 -9.38
C ILE A 50 2.69 6.02 -8.38
N PHE A 51 2.85 5.70 -7.11
CA PHE A 51 2.25 6.43 -6.00
C PHE A 51 3.35 7.09 -5.18
N ALA A 52 3.25 8.40 -5.04
CA ALA A 52 4.12 9.19 -4.21
C ALA A 52 3.80 8.96 -2.70
N PRO A 53 4.68 9.42 -1.79
CA PRO A 53 4.36 9.41 -0.38
C PRO A 53 3.02 10.10 -0.09
N ASN A 54 2.23 9.47 0.78
CA ASN A 54 0.88 9.84 1.20
C ASN A 54 -0.21 9.67 0.12
N GLU A 55 0.09 9.06 -1.02
CA GLU A 55 -0.92 8.68 -2.01
C GLU A 55 -1.43 7.25 -1.73
N PRO A 56 -2.66 7.10 -1.25
CA PRO A 56 -3.18 5.79 -0.87
C PRO A 56 -3.55 4.95 -2.09
N HIS A 57 -3.20 3.67 -2.07
CA HIS A 57 -3.42 2.76 -3.19
C HIS A 57 -3.72 1.31 -2.75
N GLN A 58 -4.35 0.56 -3.65
CA GLN A 58 -4.63 -0.87 -3.50
C GLN A 58 -4.87 -1.52 -4.85
N ILE A 59 -4.11 -2.57 -5.15
CA ILE A 59 -4.35 -3.43 -6.31
C ILE A 59 -5.21 -4.64 -5.95
N ALA A 60 -6.21 -4.91 -6.77
CA ALA A 60 -7.06 -6.09 -6.68
C ALA A 60 -7.17 -6.79 -8.03
N ASN A 61 -7.20 -8.11 -8.04
CA ASN A 61 -7.47 -8.87 -9.24
C ASN A 61 -8.99 -8.88 -9.52
N SER A 62 -9.38 -8.24 -10.62
CA SER A 62 -10.77 -8.16 -11.12
C SER A 62 -11.05 -9.13 -12.28
N GLY A 63 -10.07 -9.92 -12.70
CA GLY A 63 -10.18 -10.92 -13.76
C GLY A 63 -10.45 -12.34 -13.27
N GLU A 64 -10.42 -13.28 -14.22
CA GLU A 64 -10.62 -14.72 -14.01
C GLU A 64 -9.30 -15.51 -13.98
N GLU A 65 -8.19 -14.87 -14.38
CA GLU A 65 -6.84 -15.43 -14.40
C GLU A 65 -5.95 -14.73 -13.37
N ASP A 66 -4.75 -15.26 -13.12
CA ASP A 66 -3.76 -14.61 -12.26
C ASP A 66 -3.35 -13.22 -12.79
N LEU A 67 -3.43 -12.21 -11.94
CA LEU A 67 -2.82 -10.90 -12.16
C LEU A 67 -1.35 -10.97 -11.75
N VAL A 68 -0.44 -10.72 -12.68
CA VAL A 68 1.01 -10.73 -12.45
C VAL A 68 1.55 -9.33 -12.64
N TYR A 69 2.28 -8.82 -11.66
CA TYR A 69 2.84 -7.47 -11.70
C TYR A 69 4.12 -7.39 -10.87
N TYR A 70 4.95 -6.40 -11.20
CA TYR A 70 6.03 -5.98 -10.32
C TYR A 70 5.53 -4.89 -9.37
N VAL A 71 5.96 -4.95 -8.12
CA VAL A 71 5.96 -3.81 -7.19
C VAL A 71 7.40 -3.41 -6.88
N ILE A 72 7.69 -2.12 -7.04
CA ILE A 72 9.02 -1.52 -6.93
C ILE A 72 8.92 -0.37 -5.96
N ALA A 73 9.85 -0.28 -5.01
CA ALA A 73 9.86 0.77 -4.01
C ALA A 73 11.30 1.15 -3.65
N ASP A 74 11.51 2.38 -3.19
CA ASP A 74 12.80 2.89 -2.71
C ASP A 74 13.14 2.46 -1.27
N ASN A 75 12.16 1.98 -0.49
CA ASN A 75 12.36 1.42 0.85
C ASN A 75 13.12 2.34 1.83
N PRO A 76 12.63 3.55 2.13
CA PRO A 76 13.26 4.46 3.08
C PRO A 76 13.26 3.89 4.51
N ILE A 77 14.28 4.27 5.28
CA ILE A 77 14.37 3.93 6.70
C ILE A 77 13.38 4.80 7.49
N GLY A 78 12.65 4.20 8.42
CA GLY A 78 11.83 4.97 9.36
C GLY A 78 10.40 5.28 8.91
N GLU A 79 9.96 4.76 7.76
CA GLU A 79 8.61 5.03 7.27
C GLU A 79 7.51 4.31 8.07
N SER A 80 6.35 4.97 8.16
CA SER A 80 5.08 4.40 8.57
C SER A 80 4.11 4.27 7.39
N ALA A 81 3.21 3.29 7.47
CA ALA A 81 2.07 3.17 6.56
C ALA A 81 0.75 3.47 7.28
N TYR A 82 -0.12 4.25 6.64
CA TYR A 82 -1.49 4.53 7.10
C TYR A 82 -2.50 3.77 6.25
N PHE A 83 -3.54 3.23 6.87
CA PHE A 83 -4.58 2.45 6.20
C PHE A 83 -5.94 3.13 6.33
N PRO A 84 -6.36 3.95 5.34
CA PRO A 84 -7.53 4.82 5.46
C PRO A 84 -8.82 4.10 5.88
N ASP A 85 -9.11 2.93 5.30
CA ASP A 85 -10.35 2.20 5.58
C ASP A 85 -10.48 1.74 7.05
N SER A 86 -9.36 1.49 7.72
CA SER A 86 -9.35 0.95 9.08
C SER A 86 -8.88 1.94 10.14
N GLY A 87 -8.27 3.05 9.73
CA GLY A 87 -7.65 4.03 10.61
C GLY A 87 -6.47 3.48 11.41
N LYS A 88 -5.88 2.35 10.99
CA LYS A 88 -4.70 1.76 11.64
C LYS A 88 -3.41 2.33 11.02
N TRP A 89 -2.35 2.26 11.79
CA TRP A 89 -1.00 2.62 11.39
C TRP A 89 -0.08 1.41 11.54
N LYS A 90 0.84 1.23 10.59
CA LYS A 90 2.01 0.35 10.75
C LYS A 90 3.23 1.24 10.94
N VAL A 91 3.86 1.18 12.10
CA VAL A 91 4.99 2.04 12.48
C VAL A 91 6.13 1.21 13.06
N ASN A 92 7.33 1.78 13.10
CA ASN A 92 8.43 1.22 13.88
C ASN A 92 8.18 1.50 15.36
N ARG A 93 8.15 0.45 16.20
CA ARG A 93 8.15 0.63 17.65
C ARG A 93 9.53 1.08 18.14
N ARG A 94 10.58 0.48 17.56
CA ARG A 94 11.99 0.74 17.92
C ARG A 94 12.91 0.73 16.70
N SER A 95 12.59 -0.03 15.66
CA SER A 95 13.40 -0.19 14.46
C SER A 95 12.55 -0.67 13.28
N ALA A 96 13.16 -0.74 12.08
CA ALA A 96 12.52 -1.33 10.91
C ALA A 96 12.22 -2.84 11.05
N SER A 97 12.91 -3.55 11.95
CA SER A 97 12.66 -4.96 12.26
C SER A 97 11.63 -5.17 13.38
N ASP A 98 11.33 -4.14 14.18
CA ASP A 98 10.32 -4.14 15.24
C ASP A 98 9.16 -3.22 14.85
N ARG A 99 8.38 -3.66 13.84
CA ARG A 99 7.19 -2.95 13.35
C ARG A 99 5.93 -3.47 14.04
N ILE A 100 5.06 -2.56 14.44
CA ILE A 100 3.77 -2.87 15.05
C ILE A 100 2.64 -2.24 14.24
N VAL A 101 1.45 -2.85 14.33
CA VAL A 101 0.21 -2.29 13.81
C VAL A 101 -0.64 -1.85 14.98
N LEU A 102 -0.99 -0.57 15.03
CA LEU A 102 -1.82 0.00 16.09
C LEU A 102 -2.96 0.83 15.52
N LYS A 103 -3.97 1.05 16.36
CA LYS A 103 -5.06 1.99 16.13
C LYS A 103 -5.21 2.81 17.40
N GLY A 104 -5.12 4.13 17.28
CA GLY A 104 -5.15 5.06 18.41
C GLY A 104 -6.15 6.19 18.17
N LYS A 105 -6.33 7.03 19.18
CA LYS A 105 -7.00 8.33 19.05
C LYS A 105 -5.92 9.40 18.90
N GLU A 106 -6.20 10.40 18.07
CA GLU A 106 -5.43 11.63 18.09
C GLU A 106 -5.49 12.22 19.50
N THR A 107 -4.33 12.65 20.00
CA THR A 107 -4.19 13.17 21.35
C THR A 107 -3.20 14.33 21.36
N ASP A 108 -3.21 15.12 22.43
CA ASP A 108 -2.28 16.23 22.60
C ASP A 108 -0.85 15.71 22.78
N TYR A 109 0.14 16.52 22.37
CA TYR A 109 1.55 16.15 22.48
C TYR A 109 1.98 15.85 23.93
N PHE A 110 1.35 16.50 24.92
CA PHE A 110 1.63 16.31 26.35
C PHE A 110 0.60 15.41 27.07
N ASP A 111 -0.27 14.69 26.35
CA ASP A 111 -1.25 13.82 27.00
C ASP A 111 -0.56 12.69 27.79
N GLY A 112 -0.64 12.76 29.12
CA GLY A 112 -0.01 11.80 30.03
C GLY A 112 1.48 12.03 30.29
N GLU A 113 2.06 13.12 29.80
CA GLU A 113 3.47 13.49 29.98
C GLU A 113 3.57 14.98 30.40
N GLU A 114 4.18 15.26 31.57
CA GLU A 114 4.46 16.63 32.06
C GLU A 114 5.81 17.16 31.55
#